data_AF-A0A6G3QJN4-F1
#
_entry.id   AF-A0A6G3QJN4-F1
#
_cell.length_a   1.000
_cell.length_b   1.000
_cell.length_c   1.000
_cell.angle_alpha   90.00
_cell.angle_beta   90.00
_cell.angle_gamma   90.00
#
_symmetry.space_group_name_H-M   'P 1'
#
loop_
_entity.id
_entity.type
_entity.pdbx_description
1 polymer ?
#
loop_
_entity_poly.entity_id
_entity_poly.type
_entity_poly.pdbx_seq_one_letter_code
_entity_poly.pdbx_strand_id
1 'polypeptide(L)'
;VEIYQNCNIFNDGAFEVLKDRQQAEEAVIRLEHGQPIRFGADRAKGVVRDPATGDLKVVAVTPDNENDVLVHDTHTTSPTNAFALSRLADPDTLHHTPIGVLRSVDRPVYDTQMAEQLDTAIVQNGKGDLSALLAGGDTWTVVG
;
A
#
# COMPACT_ATOMS: atom_id res chain seq x y z
N VAL A 1 4.84 7.44 2.93
CA VAL A 1 5.25 6.90 4.24
C VAL A 1 4.36 7.54 5.28
N GLU A 2 3.66 6.74 6.07
CA GLU A 2 2.85 7.22 7.20
C GLU A 2 3.68 7.09 8.48
N ILE A 3 3.58 8.09 9.36
CA ILE A 3 4.32 8.13 10.62
C ILE A 3 3.35 8.52 11.72
N TYR A 4 3.15 7.64 12.70
CA TYR A 4 2.42 7.99 13.93
C TYR A 4 3.29 8.86 14.80
N GLN A 5 2.92 10.13 14.90
CA GLN A 5 3.67 11.15 15.61
C GLN A 5 2.83 11.72 16.74
N ASN A 6 3.34 11.60 17.96
CA ASN A 6 2.73 12.21 19.15
C ASN A 6 2.87 13.74 19.07
N CYS A 7 1.80 14.46 19.44
CA CYS A 7 1.85 15.90 19.62
C CYS A 7 1.67 16.20 21.11
N ASN A 8 2.77 16.38 21.84
CA ASN A 8 2.73 16.55 23.30
C ASN A 8 1.88 17.74 23.79
N ILE A 9 1.58 18.72 22.94
CA ILE A 9 0.78 19.90 23.34
C ILE A 9 -0.72 19.66 23.19
N PHE A 10 -1.15 18.98 22.13
CA PHE A 10 -2.56 18.88 21.77
C PHE A 10 -3.12 17.46 21.85
N ASN A 11 -2.27 16.46 21.86
CA ASN A 11 -2.66 15.06 21.80
C ASN A 11 -1.57 14.20 22.45
N ASP A 12 -1.20 14.54 23.69
CA ASP A 12 -0.18 13.81 24.42
C ASP A 12 -0.70 12.42 24.79
N GLY A 13 0.18 11.43 24.68
CA GLY A 13 -0.15 10.04 25.03
C GLY A 13 -0.88 9.24 23.93
N ALA A 14 -1.22 9.86 22.79
CA ALA A 14 -2.13 9.26 21.80
C ALA A 14 -1.64 7.92 21.20
N PHE A 15 -0.33 7.71 21.20
CA PHE A 15 0.29 6.50 20.65
C PHE A 15 1.13 5.74 21.69
N GLU A 16 0.89 5.95 22.99
CA GLU A 16 1.68 5.27 24.04
C GLU A 16 1.57 3.75 23.96
N VAL A 17 0.41 3.21 23.57
CA VAL A 17 0.21 1.77 23.33
C VAL A 17 1.18 1.22 22.27
N LEU A 18 1.59 2.03 21.31
CA LEU A 18 2.52 1.65 20.23
C LEU A 18 3.99 1.99 20.54
N LYS A 19 4.23 2.85 21.54
CA LYS A 19 5.55 3.41 21.89
C LYS A 19 6.15 2.74 23.12
N ASP A 20 5.34 2.46 24.14
CA ASP A 20 5.77 1.72 25.32
C ASP A 20 6.18 0.31 24.90
N ARG A 21 7.38 -0.14 25.29
CA ARG A 21 7.94 -1.39 24.79
C ARG A 21 7.07 -2.59 25.11
N GLN A 22 6.52 -2.64 26.31
CA GLN A 22 5.75 -3.79 26.78
C GLN A 22 4.37 -3.83 26.13
N GLN A 23 3.70 -2.68 25.99
CA GLN A 23 2.42 -2.61 25.30
C GLN A 23 2.58 -2.83 23.79
N ALA A 24 3.65 -2.30 23.20
CA ALA A 24 3.92 -2.43 21.77
C ALA A 24 4.17 -3.88 21.34
N GLU A 25 4.75 -4.72 22.20
CA GLU A 25 4.87 -6.16 21.90
C GLU A 25 3.51 -6.80 21.61
N GLU A 26 2.47 -6.40 22.34
CA GLU A 26 1.11 -6.92 22.20
C GLU A 26 0.27 -6.18 21.15
N ALA A 27 0.56 -4.90 20.91
CA ALA A 27 -0.24 -4.04 20.02
C ALA A 27 0.31 -3.93 18.59
N VAL A 28 1.63 -4.01 18.40
CA VAL A 28 2.27 -3.78 17.11
C VAL A 28 2.54 -5.08 16.37
N ILE A 29 2.07 -5.16 15.13
CA ILE A 29 2.43 -6.22 14.19
C ILE A 29 3.59 -5.72 13.32
N ARG A 30 4.82 -6.10 13.67
CA ARG A 30 6.01 -5.76 12.86
C ARG A 30 6.01 -6.58 11.57
N LEU A 31 5.91 -5.91 10.43
CA LEU A 31 5.91 -6.54 9.12
C LEU A 31 7.33 -6.58 8.53
N GLU A 32 7.83 -7.79 8.28
CA GLU A 32 9.12 -8.04 7.64
C GLU A 32 8.93 -8.96 6.43
N HIS A 33 9.50 -8.59 5.29
CA HIS A 33 9.35 -9.38 4.07
C HIS A 33 9.96 -10.77 4.23
N GLY A 34 9.24 -11.80 3.77
CA GLY A 34 9.67 -13.20 3.83
C GLY A 34 9.51 -13.84 5.20
N GLN A 35 9.03 -13.11 6.21
CA GLN A 35 8.85 -13.63 7.57
C GLN A 35 7.38 -13.97 7.84
N PRO A 36 7.11 -15.02 8.66
CA PRO A 36 5.79 -15.25 9.22
C PRO A 36 5.33 -14.04 10.04
N ILE A 37 4.08 -13.62 9.87
CA ILE A 37 3.49 -12.49 10.57
C ILE A 37 3.14 -12.93 12.00
N ARG A 38 4.11 -12.78 12.90
CA ARG A 38 3.97 -13.09 14.33
C ARG A 38 4.38 -11.93 15.22
N PHE A 39 3.67 -11.79 16.33
CA PHE A 39 3.84 -10.73 17.33
C PHE A 39 3.29 -11.19 18.70
N GLY A 40 3.22 -10.30 19.69
CA GLY A 40 2.90 -10.63 21.08
C GLY A 40 4.11 -11.16 21.85
N ALA A 41 3.97 -11.29 23.16
CA ALA A 41 4.96 -11.92 24.02
C ALA A 41 5.35 -13.30 23.45
N ASP A 42 6.66 -13.55 23.36
CA ASP A 42 7.25 -14.78 22.80
C ASP A 42 6.75 -15.16 21.39
N ARG A 43 6.25 -14.19 20.60
CA ARG A 43 5.65 -14.40 19.27
C ARG A 43 4.44 -15.35 19.30
N ALA A 44 3.68 -15.35 20.40
CA ALA A 44 2.54 -16.24 20.61
C ALA A 44 1.30 -15.92 19.77
N LYS A 45 1.26 -14.78 19.06
CA LYS A 45 0.16 -14.39 18.18
C LYS A 45 0.60 -14.37 16.72
N GLY A 46 -0.34 -14.64 15.82
CA GLY A 46 -0.09 -14.67 14.39
C GLY A 46 -1.29 -14.18 13.58
N VAL A 47 -1.04 -13.82 12.33
CA VAL A 47 -2.10 -13.44 11.37
C VAL A 47 -2.34 -14.59 10.42
N VAL A 48 -3.60 -15.04 10.35
CA VAL A 48 -4.06 -16.12 9.46
C VAL A 48 -5.14 -15.60 8.52
N ARG A 49 -5.38 -16.31 7.42
CA ARG A 49 -6.50 -16.05 6.51
C ARG A 49 -7.65 -16.99 6.85
N ASP A 50 -8.82 -16.42 7.10
CA ASP A 50 -10.05 -17.21 7.27
C ASP A 50 -10.43 -17.86 5.93
N PRO A 51 -10.53 -19.19 5.83
CA PRO A 51 -10.87 -19.87 4.57
C PRO A 51 -12.33 -19.69 4.15
N ALA A 52 -13.23 -19.34 5.07
CA ALA A 52 -14.65 -19.14 4.79
C ALA A 52 -14.95 -17.72 4.31
N THR A 53 -14.34 -16.70 4.92
CA THR A 53 -14.60 -15.29 4.55
C THR A 53 -13.51 -14.67 3.70
N GLY A 54 -12.29 -15.21 3.75
CA GLY A 54 -11.11 -14.61 3.15
C GLY A 54 -10.55 -13.43 3.96
N ASP A 55 -11.09 -13.12 5.14
CA ASP A 55 -10.56 -12.02 5.97
C ASP A 55 -9.27 -12.42 6.68
N LEU A 56 -8.50 -11.43 7.11
CA LEU A 56 -7.37 -11.66 8.01
C LEU A 56 -7.83 -11.60 9.46
N LYS A 57 -7.34 -12.54 10.26
CA LYS A 57 -7.63 -12.64 11.69
C LYS A 57 -6.35 -12.81 12.48
N VAL A 58 -6.32 -12.20 13.65
CA VAL A 58 -5.29 -12.46 14.66
C VAL A 58 -5.73 -13.68 15.47
N VAL A 59 -4.83 -14.63 15.64
CA VAL A 59 -5.05 -15.83 16.46
C VAL A 59 -3.88 -16.06 17.39
N ALA A 60 -4.12 -16.79 18.49
CA ALA A 60 -3.05 -17.42 19.24
C ALA A 60 -2.45 -18.56 18.40
N VAL A 61 -1.13 -18.59 18.31
CA VAL A 61 -0.41 -19.61 17.55
C VAL A 61 -0.23 -20.84 18.42
N THR A 62 -0.57 -21.99 17.85
CA THR A 62 -0.40 -23.32 18.44
C THR A 62 0.34 -24.21 17.44
N PRO A 63 0.87 -25.37 17.86
CA PRO A 63 1.49 -26.32 16.94
C PRO A 63 0.57 -26.77 15.80
N ASP A 64 -0.75 -26.75 16.03
CA ASP A 64 -1.75 -27.20 15.05
C ASP A 64 -2.02 -26.15 13.95
N ASN A 65 -1.87 -24.85 14.24
CA ASN A 65 -2.18 -23.75 13.31
C ASN A 65 -0.96 -22.96 12.84
N GLU A 66 0.24 -23.32 13.30
CA GLU A 66 1.49 -22.59 13.02
C GLU A 66 1.78 -22.50 11.50
N ASN A 67 1.36 -23.50 10.73
CA ASN A 67 1.50 -23.52 9.27
C ASN A 67 0.49 -22.62 8.53
N ASP A 68 -0.58 -22.20 9.19
CA ASP A 68 -1.60 -21.32 8.60
C ASP A 68 -1.23 -19.84 8.73
N VAL A 69 -0.21 -19.53 9.53
CA VAL A 69 0.30 -18.16 9.71
C VAL A 69 0.85 -17.65 8.38
N LEU A 70 0.36 -16.50 7.96
CA LEU A 70 0.76 -15.89 6.70
C LEU A 70 2.23 -15.47 6.75
N VAL A 71 2.96 -15.76 5.68
CA VAL A 71 4.28 -15.18 5.41
C VAL A 71 4.08 -13.86 4.66
N HIS A 72 4.68 -12.79 5.17
CA HIS A 72 4.52 -11.46 4.60
C HIS A 72 5.32 -11.29 3.31
N ASP A 73 4.64 -11.14 2.18
CA ASP A 73 5.26 -10.82 0.91
C ASP A 73 4.90 -9.39 0.48
N THR A 74 5.90 -8.49 0.55
CA THR A 74 5.75 -7.10 0.12
C THR A 74 5.66 -6.97 -1.39
N HIS A 75 6.19 -7.93 -2.14
CA HIS A 75 6.33 -7.88 -3.59
C HIS A 75 5.17 -8.53 -4.35
N THR A 76 4.19 -9.10 -3.63
CA THR A 76 2.97 -9.63 -4.23
C THR A 76 2.29 -8.57 -5.10
N THR A 77 2.07 -8.93 -6.38
CA THR A 77 1.49 -8.01 -7.36
C THR A 77 0.08 -7.57 -6.96
N SER A 78 -0.71 -8.48 -6.38
CA SER A 78 -2.05 -8.19 -5.87
C SER A 78 -2.01 -7.31 -4.61
N PRO A 79 -2.79 -6.22 -4.54
CA PRO A 79 -2.83 -5.39 -3.34
C PRO A 79 -3.70 -5.98 -2.21
N THR A 80 -4.37 -7.12 -2.44
CA THR A 80 -5.34 -7.73 -1.49
C THR A 80 -4.75 -7.92 -0.09
N ASN A 81 -3.56 -8.52 0.02
CA ASN A 81 -2.93 -8.76 1.32
C ASN A 81 -2.60 -7.45 2.04
N ALA A 82 -1.99 -6.50 1.34
CA ALA A 82 -1.63 -5.20 1.90
C ALA A 82 -2.86 -4.45 2.45
N PHE A 83 -3.95 -4.46 1.69
CA PHE A 83 -5.21 -3.87 2.09
C PHE A 83 -5.90 -4.60 3.25
N ALA A 84 -5.78 -5.92 3.32
CA ALA A 84 -6.34 -6.66 4.44
C ALA A 84 -5.52 -6.44 5.72
N LEU A 85 -4.19 -6.39 5.62
CA LEU A 85 -3.30 -6.05 6.73
C LEU A 85 -3.62 -4.66 7.28
N SER A 86 -3.78 -3.64 6.42
CA SER A 86 -4.06 -2.27 6.86
C SER A 86 -5.38 -2.10 7.62
N ARG A 87 -6.25 -3.12 7.64
CA ARG A 87 -7.54 -3.12 8.34
C ARG A 87 -7.53 -3.92 9.63
N LEU A 88 -6.40 -4.52 10.00
CA LEU A 88 -6.27 -5.24 11.27
C LEU A 88 -6.23 -4.29 12.47
N ALA A 89 -5.73 -3.07 12.28
CA ALA A 89 -5.63 -2.08 13.34
C ALA A 89 -7.02 -1.72 13.87
N ASP A 90 -7.20 -1.89 15.18
CA ASP A 90 -8.39 -1.43 15.86
C ASP A 90 -8.32 0.11 16.02
N PRO A 91 -9.30 0.88 15.51
CA PRO A 91 -9.20 2.34 15.47
C PRO A 91 -9.31 3.01 16.84
N ASP A 92 -9.89 2.34 17.83
CA ASP A 92 -10.14 2.90 19.15
C ASP A 92 -9.01 2.56 20.13
N THR A 93 -8.44 1.35 20.00
CA THR A 93 -7.42 0.83 20.92
C THR A 93 -6.01 0.80 20.34
N LEU A 94 -5.88 0.93 19.02
CA LEU A 94 -4.63 0.77 18.27
C LEU A 94 -3.99 -0.62 18.39
N HIS A 95 -4.70 -1.62 18.93
CA HIS A 95 -4.21 -2.99 18.92
C HIS A 95 -4.19 -3.56 17.51
N HIS A 96 -3.30 -4.54 17.31
CA HIS A 96 -3.08 -5.21 16.03
C HIS A 96 -2.64 -4.27 14.90
N THR A 97 -1.95 -3.19 15.25
CA THR A 97 -1.51 -2.16 14.30
C THR A 97 -0.31 -2.66 13.50
N PRO A 98 -0.42 -2.86 12.17
CA PRO A 98 0.70 -3.25 11.34
C PRO A 98 1.66 -2.08 11.12
N ILE A 99 2.94 -2.30 11.35
CA ILE A 99 4.00 -1.32 11.10
C ILE A 99 5.09 -1.97 10.26
N GLY A 100 5.43 -1.30 9.15
CA GLY A 100 6.45 -1.74 8.21
C GLY A 100 6.04 -1.40 6.77
N VAL A 101 6.70 -2.04 5.81
CA VAL A 101 6.29 -1.94 4.41
C VAL A 101 5.14 -2.92 4.19
N LEU A 102 3.93 -2.41 3.97
CA LEU A 102 2.77 -3.27 3.66
C LEU A 102 2.87 -3.82 2.23
N ARG A 103 3.45 -3.04 1.30
CA ARG A 103 3.62 -3.40 -0.11
C ARG A 103 4.72 -2.57 -0.76
N SER A 104 5.54 -3.22 -1.58
CA SER A 104 6.60 -2.63 -2.39
C SER A 104 6.65 -3.39 -3.71
N VAL A 105 6.18 -2.76 -4.79
CA VAL A 105 6.17 -3.38 -6.13
C VAL A 105 6.67 -2.38 -7.15
N ASP A 106 7.23 -2.92 -8.22
CA ASP A 106 7.56 -2.16 -9.41
C ASP A 106 6.35 -2.11 -10.35
N ARG A 107 5.96 -0.91 -10.73
CA ARG A 107 4.92 -0.65 -11.74
C ARG A 107 5.30 0.59 -12.56
N PRO A 108 4.89 0.67 -13.83
CA PRO A 108 5.04 1.89 -14.61
C PRO A 108 4.42 3.09 -13.90
N VAL A 109 5.08 4.23 -14.00
CA VAL A 109 4.57 5.50 -13.49
C VAL A 109 3.85 6.26 -14.59
N TYR A 110 2.86 7.05 -14.20
CA TYR A 110 1.99 7.77 -15.12
C TYR A 110 2.76 8.65 -16.12
N ASP A 111 3.76 9.40 -15.65
CA ASP A 111 4.53 10.33 -16.48
C ASP A 111 5.28 9.61 -17.61
N THR A 112 5.96 8.50 -17.31
CA THR A 112 6.64 7.67 -18.32
C THR A 112 5.65 7.13 -19.34
N GLN A 113 4.49 6.62 -18.90
CA GLN A 113 3.46 6.12 -19.80
C GLN A 113 2.87 7.24 -20.68
N MET A 114 2.69 8.44 -20.12
CA MET A 114 2.21 9.60 -20.87
C MET A 114 3.22 10.03 -21.94
N ALA A 115 4.51 10.09 -21.60
CA ALA A 115 5.57 10.39 -22.55
C ALA A 115 5.61 9.37 -23.70
N GLU A 116 5.56 8.07 -23.38
CA GLU A 116 5.50 6.99 -24.37
C GLU A 116 4.29 7.11 -25.30
N GLN A 117 3.13 7.52 -24.78
CA GLN A 117 1.93 7.78 -25.59
C GLN A 117 2.13 8.93 -26.57
N LEU A 118 2.74 10.04 -26.13
CA LEU A 118 3.03 11.20 -26.98
C LEU A 118 4.02 10.84 -28.09
N ASP A 119 5.10 10.13 -27.75
CA ASP A 119 6.11 9.69 -28.72
C ASP A 119 5.49 8.75 -29.77
N THR A 120 4.65 7.81 -29.32
CA THR A 120 3.92 6.91 -30.22
C THR A 120 3.03 7.70 -31.18
N ALA A 121 2.30 8.71 -30.70
CA ALA A 121 1.45 9.54 -31.54
C ALA A 121 2.26 10.34 -32.58
N ILE A 122 3.43 10.87 -32.20
CA ILE A 122 4.33 11.60 -33.10
C ILE A 122 4.91 10.67 -34.17
N VAL A 123 5.29 9.44 -33.82
CA VAL A 123 5.81 8.46 -34.78
C VAL A 123 4.73 8.07 -35.79
N GLN A 124 3.49 7.88 -35.35
CA GLN A 124 2.39 7.43 -36.21
C GLN A 124 1.79 8.55 -37.07
N ASN A 125 1.63 9.75 -36.52
CA ASN A 125 0.86 10.85 -37.13
C ASN A 125 1.71 12.08 -37.48
N GLY A 126 3.02 12.03 -37.20
CA GLY A 126 3.91 13.19 -37.27
C GLY A 126 3.73 14.13 -36.07
N LYS A 127 4.57 15.17 -36.00
CA LYS A 127 4.55 16.17 -34.90
C LYS A 127 3.27 17.02 -34.83
N GLY A 128 2.38 16.88 -35.82
CA GLY A 128 1.28 17.80 -36.07
C GLY A 128 1.78 19.15 -36.61
N ASP A 129 0.91 19.84 -37.33
CA ASP A 129 1.12 21.22 -37.77
C ASP A 129 -0.07 22.05 -37.27
N LEU A 130 0.22 22.92 -36.30
CA LEU A 130 -0.79 23.80 -35.71
C LEU A 130 -1.36 24.78 -36.73
N SER A 131 -0.54 25.28 -37.65
CA SER A 131 -1.00 26.20 -38.69
C SER A 131 -1.93 25.49 -39.67
N ALA A 132 -1.61 24.26 -40.07
CA ALA A 132 -2.50 23.44 -40.89
C ALA A 132 -3.82 23.10 -40.16
N LEU A 133 -3.75 22.78 -38.85
CA LEU A 133 -4.93 22.52 -38.04
C LEU A 133 -5.85 23.74 -37.93
N LEU A 134 -5.29 24.92 -37.67
CA LEU A 134 -6.04 26.16 -37.53
C LEU A 134 -6.59 26.69 -38.85
N ALA A 135 -5.87 26.49 -39.95
CA ALA A 135 -6.40 26.75 -41.29
C ALA A 135 -7.63 25.85 -41.55
N GLY A 136 -7.57 24.58 -41.15
CA GLY A 136 -8.61 23.62 -41.50
C GLY A 136 -8.59 23.29 -43.00
N GLY A 137 -9.52 22.44 -43.45
CA GLY A 137 -9.56 21.97 -44.83
C GLY A 137 -10.05 22.98 -45.86
N ASP A 138 -10.82 23.99 -45.42
CA ASP A 138 -11.61 24.89 -46.29
C ASP A 138 -11.21 26.36 -46.10
N THR A 139 -9.95 26.70 -46.34
CA THR A 139 -9.53 28.12 -46.40
C THR A 139 -9.59 28.67 -47.82
N TRP A 140 -9.94 29.94 -47.95
CA TRP A 140 -9.77 30.69 -49.20
C TRP A 140 -8.90 31.92 -48.97
N THR A 141 -8.09 32.27 -49.97
CA THR A 141 -7.25 33.48 -49.96
C THR A 141 -7.96 34.60 -50.71
N VAL A 142 -8.06 35.79 -50.12
CA VAL A 142 -8.57 37.00 -50.80
C VAL A 142 -7.39 37.74 -51.42
N VAL A 143 -7.38 37.92 -52.74
CA VAL A 143 -6.34 38.68 -53.46
C VAL A 143 -6.85 40.12 -53.63
N GLY A 144 -6.07 41.09 -53.16
CA GLY A 144 -6.31 42.53 -53.33
C GLY A 144 -5.61 43.09 -54.56
#